data_AF-A0A401NW16-F1
#
_entry.id   AF-A0A401NW16-F1
#
_cell.length_a   1.000
_cell.length_b   1.000
_cell.length_c   1.000
_cell.angle_alpha   90.00
_cell.angle_beta   90.00
_cell.angle_gamma   90.00
#
_symmetry.space_group_name_H-M   'P 1'
#
loop_
_entity.id
_entity.type
_entity.pdbx_description
1 polymer ?
#
loop_
_entity_poly.entity_id
_entity_poly.type
_entity_poly.pdbx_seq_one_letter_code
_entity_poly.pdbx_strand_id
1 'polypeptide(L)'
;MGSAGKDQAGHESVQNVVSAGVELCKLKNKNYTRTFAPIGHMITTRRLPSDKPVHISLSLDDLTELNIPDDFIPNVYLQLDQRLQPLQPCLNSKESILVFQQHCRIAEQYHKVQKEIALLQERKKQLIAELDQDEKDQLNATHLTQEYQQLSEENHSLTSCHLQCREQLEKLQVLLQQQQGSS
;
A
#
# COMPACT_ATOMS: atom_id res chain seq x y z
N MET A 1 -32.59 -66.37 -17.57
CA MET A 1 -33.34 -65.46 -16.66
C MET A 1 -32.33 -64.97 -15.64
N GLY A 2 -31.99 -63.70 -15.47
CA GLY A 2 -32.43 -62.45 -16.06
C GLY A 2 -31.79 -61.33 -15.22
N SER A 3 -31.34 -60.28 -15.90
CA SER A 3 -31.24 -58.88 -15.41
C SER A 3 -30.29 -58.55 -14.24
N ALA A 4 -29.77 -57.33 -14.06
CA ALA A 4 -29.52 -56.15 -14.88
C ALA A 4 -29.02 -55.04 -13.93
N GLY A 5 -28.02 -54.26 -14.36
CA GLY A 5 -27.86 -52.83 -14.01
C GLY A 5 -27.32 -52.50 -12.60
N LYS A 6 -26.64 -51.38 -12.35
CA LYS A 6 -26.36 -50.17 -13.13
C LYS A 6 -25.11 -49.51 -12.51
N ASP A 7 -24.05 -49.30 -13.29
CA ASP A 7 -23.05 -48.29 -12.98
C ASP A 7 -23.55 -46.97 -13.59
N GLN A 8 -24.12 -46.12 -12.75
CA GLN A 8 -24.68 -44.84 -13.15
C GLN A 8 -23.71 -43.72 -12.75
N ALA A 9 -23.11 -43.12 -13.78
CA ALA A 9 -22.85 -41.69 -13.92
C ALA A 9 -22.28 -40.94 -12.70
N GLY A 10 -20.95 -40.79 -12.67
CA GLY A 10 -20.27 -39.67 -12.00
C GLY A 10 -19.76 -38.66 -13.04
N HIS A 11 -20.63 -38.17 -13.92
CA HIS A 11 -20.32 -37.17 -14.95
C HIS A 11 -20.66 -35.75 -14.48
N GLU A 12 -20.24 -35.34 -13.28
CA GLU A 12 -20.49 -33.98 -12.80
C GLU A 12 -19.34 -33.46 -11.92
N SER A 13 -18.13 -33.29 -12.47
CA SER A 13 -17.11 -32.53 -11.72
C SER A 13 -15.90 -32.04 -12.52
N VAL A 14 -16.09 -31.54 -13.75
CA VAL A 14 -14.98 -30.88 -14.48
C VAL A 14 -15.34 -29.47 -14.95
N GLN A 15 -16.63 -29.18 -15.16
CA GLN A 15 -17.07 -27.82 -15.53
C GLN A 15 -17.04 -26.81 -14.37
N ASN A 16 -17.07 -27.27 -13.11
CA ASN A 16 -17.05 -26.37 -11.95
C ASN A 16 -15.67 -25.78 -11.62
N VAL A 17 -14.58 -26.42 -12.06
CA VAL A 17 -13.22 -25.94 -11.74
C VAL A 17 -12.78 -24.81 -12.67
N VAL A 18 -13.27 -24.81 -13.92
CA VAL A 18 -13.00 -23.75 -14.91
C VAL A 18 -13.71 -22.44 -14.54
N SER A 19 -14.91 -22.51 -13.94
CA SER A 19 -15.65 -21.30 -13.55
C SER A 19 -15.11 -20.64 -12.27
N ALA A 20 -14.52 -21.44 -11.35
CA ALA A 20 -13.95 -20.92 -10.10
C ALA A 20 -12.64 -20.14 -10.31
N GLY A 21 -11.85 -20.50 -11.33
CA GLY A 21 -10.59 -19.81 -11.64
C GLY A 21 -10.78 -18.40 -12.23
N VAL A 22 -11.92 -18.14 -12.88
CA VAL A 22 -12.21 -16.84 -13.53
C VAL A 22 -12.76 -15.80 -12.53
N GLU A 23 -13.35 -16.24 -11.42
CA GLU A 23 -13.95 -15.36 -10.39
C GLU A 23 -12.91 -14.74 -9.43
N LEU A 24 -11.76 -15.40 -9.18
CA LEU A 24 -10.76 -14.87 -8.26
C LEU A 24 -10.06 -13.60 -8.77
N CYS A 25 -9.99 -13.42 -10.10
CA CYS A 25 -9.37 -12.25 -10.72
C CYS A 25 -10.26 -10.99 -10.73
N LYS A 26 -11.56 -11.10 -10.42
CA LYS A 26 -12.49 -9.96 -10.44
C LYS A 26 -12.70 -9.31 -9.08
N LEU A 27 -12.35 -9.98 -7.98
CA LEU A 27 -12.71 -9.53 -6.64
C LEU A 27 -11.54 -8.96 -5.82
N LYS A 28 -10.74 -8.08 -6.43
CA LYS A 28 -9.98 -7.08 -5.66
C LYS A 28 -9.73 -5.80 -6.46
N ASN A 29 -10.74 -5.35 -7.20
CA ASN A 29 -10.73 -3.99 -7.76
C ASN A 29 -11.22 -3.02 -6.67
N LYS A 30 -10.39 -2.80 -5.64
CA LYS A 30 -10.60 -1.70 -4.69
C LYS A 30 -10.21 -0.41 -5.41
N ASN A 31 -11.21 0.20 -6.06
CA ASN A 31 -11.31 1.61 -6.44
C ASN A 31 -10.00 2.42 -6.39
N TYR A 32 -9.18 2.30 -7.44
CA TYR A 32 -8.25 3.35 -7.84
C TYR A 32 -8.32 3.54 -9.35
N THR A 33 -9.49 3.92 -9.87
CA THR A 33 -9.53 4.70 -11.12
C THR A 33 -8.99 6.10 -10.82
N ARG A 34 -7.69 6.19 -10.54
CA ARG A 34 -6.97 7.44 -10.70
C ARG A 34 -6.53 7.48 -12.15
N THR A 35 -7.37 8.12 -12.98
CA THR A 35 -6.97 8.59 -14.30
C THR A 35 -5.55 9.15 -14.22
N PHE A 36 -4.60 8.47 -14.86
CA PHE A 36 -3.26 8.99 -15.08
C PHE A 36 -3.36 10.13 -16.10
N ALA A 37 -3.84 11.29 -15.63
CA ALA A 37 -3.46 12.55 -16.24
C ALA A 37 -1.95 12.72 -16.00
N PRO A 38 -1.17 13.24 -16.96
CA PRO A 38 0.23 13.53 -16.71
C PRO A 38 0.30 14.55 -15.58
N ILE A 39 0.73 14.13 -14.39
CA ILE A 39 0.90 14.98 -13.22
C ILE A 39 2.15 15.84 -13.47
N GLY A 40 1.98 16.86 -14.30
CA GLY A 40 2.87 18.02 -14.41
C GLY A 40 2.61 19.01 -13.27
N HIS A 41 2.33 18.52 -12.06
CA HIS A 41 2.23 19.35 -10.86
C HIS A 41 3.53 19.20 -10.10
N MET A 42 4.54 19.92 -10.56
CA MET A 42 5.75 20.16 -9.79
C MET A 42 5.32 20.68 -8.41
N ILE A 43 5.61 19.95 -7.34
CA ILE A 43 5.50 20.53 -5.99
C ILE A 43 6.56 21.63 -5.95
N THR A 44 6.14 22.86 -6.27
CA THR A 44 6.96 24.05 -6.11
C THR A 44 7.12 24.28 -4.62
N THR A 45 8.13 23.65 -4.03
CA THR A 45 8.70 24.15 -2.79
C THR A 45 9.35 25.48 -3.13
N ARG A 46 8.63 26.57 -2.88
CA ARG A 46 9.17 27.92 -3.07
C ARG A 46 10.37 28.05 -2.13
N ARG A 47 11.59 27.89 -2.65
CA ARG A 47 12.81 28.28 -1.93
C ARG A 47 12.67 29.77 -1.63
N LEU A 48 12.50 30.10 -0.36
CA LEU A 48 12.66 31.46 0.09
C LEU A 48 14.12 31.85 -0.16
N PRO A 49 14.40 32.97 -0.85
CA PRO A 49 15.76 33.44 -1.02
C PRO A 49 16.36 33.72 0.36
N SER A 50 17.54 33.14 0.62
CA SER A 50 18.26 33.19 1.90
C SER A 50 18.80 34.59 2.26
N ASP A 51 18.68 35.57 1.35
CA ASP A 51 19.37 36.86 1.42
C ASP A 51 18.59 37.96 2.16
N LYS A 52 17.50 37.62 2.86
CA LYS A 52 16.76 38.58 3.67
C LYS A 52 16.72 38.10 5.13
N PRO A 53 17.20 38.90 6.10
CA PRO A 53 16.99 38.58 7.50
C PRO A 53 15.49 38.48 7.74
N VAL A 54 15.03 37.32 8.21
CA VAL A 54 13.67 37.16 8.71
C VAL A 54 13.60 38.02 9.97
N HIS A 55 13.06 39.23 9.84
CA HIS A 55 12.74 40.06 10.98
C HIS A 55 11.56 39.40 11.70
N ILE A 56 11.87 38.62 12.73
CA ILE A 56 10.88 38.16 13.69
C ILE A 56 10.57 39.39 14.55
N SER A 57 9.53 40.13 14.17
CA SER A 57 9.03 41.24 14.98
C SER A 57 8.49 40.67 16.29
N LEU A 58 9.27 40.79 17.35
CA LEU A 58 8.84 40.51 18.72
C LEU A 58 7.96 41.68 19.17
N SER A 59 6.73 41.74 18.66
CA SER A 59 5.74 42.72 19.13
C SER A 59 5.40 42.40 20.58
N LEU A 60 5.86 43.24 21.51
CA LEU A 60 5.63 43.10 22.95
C LEU A 60 4.19 43.46 23.32
N ASP A 61 3.48 44.14 22.42
CA ASP A 61 2.17 44.75 22.67
C ASP A 61 1.01 43.73 22.68
N ASP A 62 1.18 42.54 22.11
CA ASP A 62 0.15 41.46 22.08
C ASP A 62 0.09 40.60 23.37
N LEU A 63 0.92 40.90 24.37
CA LEU A 63 1.10 40.02 25.56
C LEU A 63 0.15 40.33 26.73
N THR A 64 -0.65 41.39 26.66
CA THR A 64 -1.52 41.81 27.77
C THR A 64 -2.88 41.13 27.81
N GLU A 65 -3.29 40.39 26.75
CA GLU A 65 -4.69 39.96 26.61
C GLU A 65 -4.94 38.44 26.53
N LEU A 66 -3.99 37.60 26.96
CA LEU A 66 -4.24 36.17 27.09
C LEU A 66 -4.02 35.72 28.52
N ASN A 67 -5.12 35.29 29.16
CA ASN A 67 -5.21 34.72 30.49
C ASN A 67 -4.28 33.49 30.60
N ILE A 68 -3.14 33.63 31.29
CA ILE A 68 -2.08 32.60 31.39
C ILE A 68 -2.17 31.91 32.76
N PRO A 69 -2.38 30.58 32.81
CA PRO A 69 -2.07 29.79 33.99
C PRO A 69 -0.55 29.63 34.11
N ASP A 70 0.03 30.07 35.23
CA ASP A 70 1.47 30.00 35.56
C ASP A 70 2.05 28.56 35.60
N ASP A 71 1.21 27.53 35.56
CA ASP A 71 1.59 26.15 35.91
C ASP A 71 2.12 25.28 34.77
N PHE A 72 2.06 25.72 33.50
CA PHE A 72 2.39 24.84 32.36
C PHE A 72 3.78 25.02 31.72
N ILE A 73 4.52 26.06 32.11
CA ILE A 73 5.80 26.45 31.51
C ILE A 73 7.08 25.82 32.13
N PRO A 74 7.11 25.00 33.20
CA PRO A 74 8.39 24.56 33.73
C PRO A 74 8.96 23.37 32.96
N ASN A 75 10.04 23.60 32.20
CA ASN A 75 11.07 22.63 31.76
C ASN A 75 11.08 22.13 30.31
N VAL A 76 10.08 22.44 29.46
CA VAL A 76 10.14 22.01 28.03
C VAL A 76 11.33 22.63 27.31
N TYR A 77 11.68 23.87 27.63
CA TYR A 77 12.86 24.54 27.06
C TYR A 77 14.20 23.89 27.47
N LEU A 78 14.26 23.13 28.57
CA LEU A 78 15.48 22.42 29.00
C LEU A 78 15.81 21.23 28.10
N GLN A 79 14.83 20.74 27.33
CA GLN A 79 15.01 19.69 26.34
C GLN A 79 15.62 20.21 25.02
N LEU A 80 15.67 21.54 24.85
CA LEU A 80 16.37 22.16 23.72
C LEU A 80 17.89 22.02 23.90
N ASP A 81 18.59 22.07 22.75
CA ASP A 81 20.04 22.24 22.73
C ASP A 81 20.45 23.43 23.60
N GLN A 82 21.58 23.30 24.31
CA GLN A 82 22.05 24.30 25.27
C GLN A 82 22.14 25.72 24.66
N ARG A 83 22.44 25.84 23.36
CA ARG A 83 22.53 27.12 22.64
C ARG A 83 21.18 27.78 22.35
N LEU A 84 20.10 27.01 22.42
CA LEU A 84 18.72 27.42 22.20
C LEU A 84 17.93 27.59 23.51
N GLN A 85 18.54 27.29 24.67
CA GLN A 85 17.87 27.48 25.94
C GLN A 85 17.79 28.98 26.28
N PRO A 86 16.64 29.47 26.77
CA PRO A 86 16.51 30.86 27.17
C PRO A 86 17.46 31.21 28.32
N LEU A 87 18.07 32.38 28.23
CA LEU A 87 18.86 32.96 29.31
C LEU A 87 17.97 33.26 30.51
N GLN A 88 18.53 33.15 31.72
CA GLN A 88 17.79 33.47 32.95
C GLN A 88 17.34 34.94 32.93
N PRO A 89 16.07 35.23 33.30
CA PRO A 89 15.57 36.59 33.27
C PRO A 89 16.21 37.45 34.36
N CYS A 90 16.42 38.74 34.07
CA CYS A 90 16.83 39.73 35.05
C CYS A 90 15.61 40.22 35.84
N LEU A 91 15.58 39.96 37.15
CA LEU A 91 14.40 40.25 38.00
C LEU A 91 14.10 41.75 38.19
N ASN A 92 15.06 42.62 37.87
CA ASN A 92 14.89 44.08 37.92
C ASN A 92 14.38 44.69 36.61
N SER A 93 14.23 43.88 35.54
CA SER A 93 13.79 44.33 34.22
C SER A 93 12.54 43.56 33.78
N LYS A 94 11.43 44.29 33.64
CA LYS A 94 10.16 43.73 33.15
C LYS A 94 10.29 43.17 31.74
N GLU A 95 11.06 43.83 30.88
CA GLU A 95 11.29 43.41 29.50
C GLU A 95 12.02 42.05 29.44
N SER A 96 13.04 41.87 30.29
CA SER A 96 13.79 40.61 30.35
C SER A 96 12.90 39.43 30.75
N ILE A 97 11.98 39.65 31.69
CA ILE A 97 11.01 38.63 32.13
C ILE A 97 10.07 38.24 30.98
N LEU A 98 9.55 39.22 30.22
CA LEU A 98 8.65 38.96 29.10
C LEU A 98 9.34 38.22 27.95
N VAL A 99 10.58 38.59 27.61
CA VAL A 99 11.35 37.91 26.57
C VAL A 99 11.62 36.45 26.95
N PHE A 100 11.95 36.19 28.22
CA PHE A 100 12.11 34.82 28.73
C PHE A 100 10.83 34.00 28.56
N GLN A 101 9.69 34.51 29.04
CA GLN A 101 8.40 33.83 28.96
C GLN A 101 8.00 33.53 27.51
N GLN A 102 8.22 34.49 26.61
CA GLN A 102 7.93 34.30 25.19
C GLN A 102 8.82 33.22 24.57
N HIS A 103 10.11 33.16 24.93
CA HIS A 103 11.00 32.11 24.45
C HIS A 103 10.53 30.73 24.94
N CYS A 104 10.14 30.60 26.22
CA CYS A 104 9.59 29.35 26.72
C CYS A 104 8.36 28.89 25.91
N ARG A 105 7.46 29.81 25.55
CA ARG A 105 6.31 29.51 24.68
C ARG A 105 6.73 29.01 23.30
N ILE A 106 7.70 29.68 22.65
CA ILE A 106 8.20 29.28 21.33
C ILE A 106 8.87 27.89 21.42
N ALA A 107 9.61 27.63 22.49
CA ALA A 107 10.24 26.34 22.73
C ALA A 107 9.23 25.19 22.77
N GLU A 108 8.05 25.40 23.37
CA GLU A 108 6.97 24.40 23.37
C GLU A 108 6.43 24.14 21.96
N GLN A 109 6.19 25.20 21.18
CA GLN A 109 5.70 25.05 19.81
C GLN A 109 6.73 24.33 18.93
N TYR A 110 8.01 24.65 19.10
CA TYR A 110 9.10 23.95 18.43
C TYR A 110 9.07 22.44 18.72
N HIS A 111 8.91 22.04 19.98
CA HIS A 111 8.82 20.61 20.32
C HIS A 111 7.59 19.92 19.73
N LYS A 112 6.44 20.61 19.66
CA LYS A 112 5.24 20.07 18.98
C LYS A 112 5.53 19.81 17.50
N VAL A 113 6.13 20.78 16.82
CA VAL A 113 6.53 20.64 15.41
C VAL A 113 7.56 19.52 15.24
N GLN A 114 8.55 19.40 16.13
CA GLN A 114 9.53 18.31 16.09
C GLN A 114 8.86 16.93 16.19
N LYS A 115 7.88 16.78 17.09
CA LYS A 115 7.09 15.54 17.20
C LYS A 115 6.31 15.25 15.91
N GLU A 116 5.68 16.27 15.33
CA GLU A 116 4.96 16.13 14.06
C GLU A 116 5.89 15.74 12.90
N ILE A 117 7.06 16.37 12.79
CA ILE A 117 8.09 16.01 11.81
C ILE A 117 8.48 14.54 11.96
N ALA A 118 8.73 14.08 13.18
CA ALA A 118 9.08 12.68 13.44
C ALA A 118 7.96 11.72 13.01
N LEU A 119 6.70 12.03 13.34
CA LEU A 119 5.54 11.22 12.91
C LEU A 119 5.39 11.18 11.39
N LEU A 120 5.58 12.31 10.71
CA LEU A 120 5.51 12.40 9.25
C LEU A 120 6.65 11.63 8.58
N GLN A 121 7.86 11.69 9.14
CA GLN A 121 9.00 10.90 8.65
C GLN A 121 8.74 9.41 8.78
N GLU A 122 8.15 8.97 9.89
CA GLU A 122 7.79 7.57 10.08
C GLU A 122 6.69 7.13 9.11
N ARG A 123 5.63 7.94 8.96
CA ARG A 123 4.56 7.62 8.00
C ARG A 123 5.08 7.56 6.56
N LYS A 124 6.03 8.43 6.19
CA LYS A 124 6.70 8.38 4.89
C LYS A 124 7.43 7.04 4.68
N LYS A 125 8.18 6.55 5.68
CA LYS A 125 8.87 5.26 5.59
C LYS A 125 7.89 4.10 5.39
N GLN A 126 6.78 4.10 6.12
CA GLN A 126 5.74 3.09 5.99
C GLN A 126 5.12 3.07 4.59
N LEU A 127 4.82 4.24 4.04
CA LEU A 127 4.27 4.36 2.68
C LEU A 127 5.24 3.85 1.61
N ILE A 128 6.54 4.11 1.78
CA ILE A 128 7.55 3.57 0.85
C ILE A 128 7.57 2.04 0.94
N ALA A 129 7.60 1.47 2.14
CA ALA A 129 7.59 0.02 2.32
C ALA A 129 6.30 -0.65 1.77
N GLU A 130 5.15 0.02 1.88
CA GLU A 130 3.88 -0.43 1.29
C GLU A 130 3.95 -0.47 -0.24
N LEU A 131 4.51 0.58 -0.87
CA LEU A 131 4.69 0.63 -2.32
C LEU A 131 5.68 -0.44 -2.82
N ASP A 132 6.80 -0.64 -2.12
CA ASP A 132 7.78 -1.67 -2.48
C ASP A 132 7.17 -3.08 -2.41
N GLN A 133 6.30 -3.31 -1.40
CA GLN A 133 5.58 -4.58 -1.26
C GLN A 133 4.52 -4.77 -2.34
N ASP A 134 3.76 -3.73 -2.68
CA ASP A 134 2.78 -3.76 -3.76
C ASP A 134 3.43 -4.06 -5.13
N GLU A 135 4.59 -3.48 -5.43
CA GLU A 135 5.36 -3.77 -6.65
C GLU A 135 5.75 -5.25 -6.70
N LYS A 136 6.26 -5.79 -5.59
CA LYS A 136 6.62 -7.20 -5.49
C LYS A 136 5.41 -8.12 -5.70
N ASP A 137 4.28 -7.78 -5.09
CA ASP A 137 3.04 -8.55 -5.22
C ASP A 137 2.47 -8.47 -6.65
N GLN A 138 2.61 -7.32 -7.31
CA GLN A 138 2.26 -7.17 -8.72
C GLN A 138 3.11 -8.09 -9.60
N LEU A 139 4.44 -8.11 -9.40
CA LEU A 139 5.33 -9.01 -10.13
C LEU A 139 4.95 -10.48 -9.91
N ASN A 140 4.69 -10.88 -8.66
CA ASN A 140 4.26 -12.24 -8.34
C ASN A 140 2.93 -12.60 -9.03
N ALA A 141 1.95 -11.69 -9.01
CA ALA A 141 0.67 -11.89 -9.68
C ALA A 141 0.83 -12.03 -11.21
N THR A 142 1.71 -11.23 -11.83
CA THR A 142 2.01 -11.37 -13.27
C THR A 142 2.66 -12.70 -13.59
N HIS A 143 3.63 -13.15 -12.77
CA HIS A 143 4.27 -14.45 -12.94
C HIS A 143 3.27 -15.60 -12.84
N LEU A 144 2.42 -15.59 -11.80
CA LEU A 144 1.40 -16.63 -11.59
C LEU A 144 0.38 -16.67 -12.75
N THR A 145 0.02 -15.50 -13.30
CA THR A 145 -0.87 -15.42 -14.47
C THR A 145 -0.25 -16.06 -15.70
N GLN A 146 1.05 -15.83 -15.94
CA GLN A 146 1.77 -16.45 -17.05
C GLN A 146 1.88 -17.97 -16.90
N GLU A 147 2.22 -18.44 -15.70
CA GLU A 147 2.32 -19.88 -15.41
C GLU A 147 0.97 -20.58 -15.58
N TYR A 148 -0.11 -19.96 -15.09
CA TYR A 148 -1.47 -20.48 -15.29
C TYR A 148 -1.82 -20.59 -16.79
N GLN A 149 -1.48 -19.55 -17.58
CA GLN A 149 -1.72 -19.58 -19.01
C GLN A 149 -0.95 -20.73 -19.69
N GLN A 150 0.33 -20.88 -19.38
CA GLN A 150 1.16 -21.97 -19.92
C GLN A 150 0.58 -23.35 -19.58
N LEU A 151 0.25 -23.57 -18.30
CA LEU A 151 -0.36 -24.83 -17.85
C LEU A 151 -1.71 -25.07 -18.52
N SER A 152 -2.52 -24.03 -18.74
CA SER A 152 -3.80 -24.15 -19.44
C SER A 152 -3.61 -24.55 -20.91
N GLU A 153 -2.62 -23.99 -21.59
CA GLU A 153 -2.28 -24.34 -22.98
C GLU A 153 -1.77 -25.79 -23.08
N GLU A 154 -0.87 -26.20 -22.18
CA GLU A 154 -0.38 -27.58 -22.10
C GLU A 154 -1.50 -28.57 -21.82
N ASN A 155 -2.38 -28.27 -20.87
CA ASN A 155 -3.51 -29.12 -20.52
C ASN A 155 -4.49 -29.27 -21.71
N HIS A 156 -4.75 -28.19 -22.43
CA HIS A 156 -5.58 -28.22 -23.64
C HIS A 156 -4.95 -29.09 -24.74
N SER A 157 -3.64 -28.94 -24.96
CA SER A 157 -2.88 -29.76 -25.92
C SER A 157 -2.90 -31.24 -25.55
N LEU A 158 -2.65 -31.57 -24.28
CA LEU A 158 -2.66 -32.93 -23.77
C LEU A 158 -4.04 -33.58 -23.92
N THR A 159 -5.10 -32.84 -23.57
CA THR A 159 -6.49 -33.30 -23.71
C THR A 159 -6.83 -33.59 -25.18
N SER A 160 -6.39 -32.72 -26.09
CA SER A 160 -6.60 -32.90 -27.53
C SER A 160 -5.88 -34.14 -28.07
N CYS A 161 -4.61 -34.34 -27.69
CA CYS A 161 -3.84 -35.53 -28.07
C CYS A 161 -4.46 -36.82 -27.52
N HIS A 162 -4.88 -36.81 -26.24
CA HIS A 162 -5.57 -37.95 -25.63
C HIS A 162 -6.87 -38.30 -26.38
N LEU A 163 -7.69 -37.29 -26.72
CA LEU A 163 -8.93 -37.51 -27.46
C LEU A 163 -8.65 -38.13 -28.84
N GLN A 164 -7.66 -37.61 -29.57
CA GLN A 164 -7.23 -38.15 -30.86
C GLN A 164 -6.77 -39.60 -30.74
N CYS A 165 -5.91 -39.93 -29.77
CA CYS A 165 -5.47 -41.30 -29.52
C CYS A 165 -6.64 -42.23 -29.22
N ARG A 166 -7.61 -41.78 -28.42
CA ARG A 166 -8.82 -42.55 -28.10
C ARG A 166 -9.67 -42.84 -29.33
N GLU A 167 -9.88 -41.84 -30.19
CA GLU A 167 -10.61 -42.01 -31.45
C GLU A 167 -9.92 -43.01 -32.39
N GLN A 168 -8.58 -42.98 -32.46
CA GLN A 168 -7.82 -43.96 -33.25
C GLN A 168 -7.98 -45.38 -32.71
N LEU A 169 -7.97 -45.56 -31.37
CA LEU A 169 -8.19 -46.86 -30.74
C LEU A 169 -9.61 -47.39 -31.02
N GLU A 170 -10.63 -46.53 -30.93
CA GLU A 170 -12.01 -46.91 -31.22
C GLU A 170 -12.18 -47.39 -32.68
N LYS A 171 -11.58 -46.68 -33.64
CA LYS A 171 -11.57 -47.10 -35.05
C LYS A 171 -10.94 -48.49 -35.22
N LEU A 172 -9.81 -48.75 -34.58
CA LEU A 172 -9.14 -50.05 -34.64
C LEU A 172 -10.01 -51.17 -34.04
N GLN A 173 -10.68 -50.92 -32.91
CA GLN A 173 -11.59 -51.88 -32.29
C GLN A 173 -12.77 -52.24 -33.20
N VAL A 174 -13.38 -51.24 -33.85
CA VAL A 174 -14.48 -51.46 -34.81
C VAL A 174 -14.00 -52.28 -36.02
N LEU A 175 -12.80 -52.01 -36.55
CA LEU A 175 -12.23 -52.78 -37.66
C LEU A 175 -11.98 -54.25 -37.29
N LEU A 176 -11.46 -54.50 -36.09
CA LEU A 176 -11.23 -55.85 -35.59
C LEU A 176 -12.54 -56.63 -35.41
N GLN A 177 -13.58 -55.97 -34.89
CA GLN A 177 -14.89 -56.60 -34.70
C GLN A 177 -15.55 -57.01 -36.02
N GLN A 178 -15.43 -56.18 -37.07
CA GLN A 178 -15.97 -56.50 -38.40
C GLN A 178 -15.27 -57.69 -39.06
N GLN A 179 -13.95 -57.86 -38.85
CA GLN A 179 -13.23 -59.03 -39.37
C GLN A 179 -13.66 -60.35 -38.70
N GLN A 180 -14.03 -60.32 -37.41
CA GLN A 180 -14.43 -61.53 -36.68
C GLN A 180 -15.85 -62.01 -36.99
N GLY A 181 -16.71 -61.16 -37.57
CA GLY A 181 -18.06 -61.54 -38.01
C GLY A 181 -18.15 -62.06 -39.45
N SER A 182 -17.03 -62.19 -40.15
CA SER A 182 -16.96 -62.50 -41.59
C SER A 182 -16.59 -63.96 -41.92
N SER A 183 -16.76 -64.90 -40.98
CA SER A 183 -16.52 -66.34 -41.18
C SER A 183 -17.75 -67.17 -40.86
#